data_AF-A0A7S0AAX5-F1
#
_entry.id   AF-A0A7S0AAX5-F1
#
_cell.length_a   1.000
_cell.length_b   1.000
_cell.length_c   1.000
_cell.angle_alpha   90.00
_cell.angle_beta   90.00
_cell.angle_gamma   90.00
#
_symmetry.space_group_name_H-M   'P 1'
#
loop_
_entity.id
_entity.type
_entity.pdbx_description
1 polymer ?
#
loop_
_entity_poly.entity_id
_entity_poly.type
_entity_poly.pdbx_seq_one_letter_code
_entity_poly.pdbx_strand_id
1 'polypeptide(L)'
;GIRAVVFDKDNTLTAPYATKVHPNAEVGLRSALDVFGQSNVAILSNSAGTKDDPGYEDAERIEKEMGIAVIRHDEKKPGGLEEVMKHFGDDISDPSQLCMVGDRLLTDVVFGNLYGM
;
A
#
# COMPACT_ATOMS: atom_id res chain seq x y z
N GLY A 1 -15.90 10.21 -2.12
CA GLY A 1 -15.61 8.91 -2.75
C GLY A 1 -14.15 8.61 -2.59
N ILE A 2 -13.71 7.43 -3.03
CA ILE A 2 -12.29 7.03 -2.96
C ILE A 2 -11.44 7.97 -3.82
N ARG A 3 -10.30 8.41 -3.27
CA ARG A 3 -9.34 9.33 -3.88
C ARG A 3 -7.93 8.75 -3.97
N ALA A 4 -7.59 7.77 -3.14
CA ALA A 4 -6.33 7.04 -3.20
C ALA A 4 -6.51 5.56 -2.83
N VAL A 5 -5.58 4.72 -3.30
CA VAL A 5 -5.61 3.27 -3.06
C VAL A 5 -4.29 2.84 -2.43
N VAL A 6 -4.41 2.04 -1.37
CA VAL A 6 -3.28 1.42 -0.68
C VAL A 6 -3.35 -0.08 -0.91
N PHE A 7 -2.27 -0.64 -1.45
CA PHE A 7 -2.15 -2.07 -1.70
C PHE A 7 -1.27 -2.73 -0.65
N ASP A 8 -1.67 -3.91 -0.18
CA ASP A 8 -0.69 -4.87 0.32
C ASP A 8 0.23 -5.35 -0.82
N LYS A 9 1.42 -5.81 -0.46
CA LYS A 9 2.38 -6.34 -1.43
C LYS A 9 2.22 -7.85 -1.65
N ASP A 10 2.56 -8.63 -0.63
CA ASP A 10 2.81 -10.07 -0.75
C ASP A 10 1.52 -10.88 -0.71
N ASN A 11 1.24 -11.65 -1.76
CA ASN A 11 -0.04 -12.32 -2.06
C ASN A 11 -1.15 -11.39 -2.56
N THR A 12 -0.85 -10.11 -2.76
CA THR A 12 -1.78 -9.11 -3.31
C THR A 12 -1.31 -8.61 -4.67
N LEU A 13 -0.25 -7.81 -4.72
CA LEU A 13 0.38 -7.37 -5.97
C LEU A 13 1.40 -8.38 -6.49
N THR A 14 2.07 -9.11 -5.60
CA THR A 14 3.13 -10.07 -5.95
C THR A 14 2.85 -11.45 -5.40
N ALA A 15 3.50 -12.46 -5.97
CA ALA A 15 3.70 -13.72 -5.25
C ALA A 15 4.54 -13.47 -3.97
N PRO A 16 4.52 -14.39 -2.98
CA PRO A 16 5.33 -14.26 -1.77
C PRO A 16 6.80 -14.01 -2.09
N TYR A 17 7.39 -12.99 -1.46
CA TYR A 17 8.81 -12.62 -1.56
C TYR A 17 9.28 -12.22 -2.97
N ALA A 18 8.36 -12.14 -3.94
CA ALA A 18 8.67 -11.67 -5.28
C ALA A 18 8.69 -10.14 -5.32
N THR A 19 9.43 -9.59 -6.29
CA THR A 19 9.52 -8.14 -6.53
C THR A 19 8.74 -7.70 -7.76
N LYS A 20 8.29 -8.64 -8.60
CA LYS A 20 7.50 -8.36 -9.80
C LYS A 20 6.02 -8.49 -9.53
N VAL A 21 5.26 -7.55 -10.09
CA VAL A 21 3.79 -7.61 -10.09
C VAL A 21 3.35 -8.91 -10.75
N HIS A 22 2.40 -9.60 -10.13
CA HIS A 22 1.84 -10.83 -10.65
C HIS A 22 0.97 -10.51 -11.87
N PRO A 23 0.98 -11.31 -12.96
CA PRO A 23 0.21 -11.02 -14.17
C PRO A 23 -1.30 -10.77 -13.92
N ASN A 24 -1.88 -11.49 -12.96
CA ASN A 24 -3.29 -11.30 -12.58
C ASN A 24 -3.57 -9.95 -11.90
N ALA A 25 -2.57 -9.32 -11.29
CA ALA A 25 -2.68 -8.03 -10.61
C ALA A 25 -2.33 -6.85 -11.53
N GLU A 26 -1.59 -7.06 -12.62
CA GLU A 26 -1.11 -6.00 -13.52
C GLU A 26 -2.24 -5.11 -14.05
N VAL A 27 -3.34 -5.72 -14.51
CA VAL A 27 -4.48 -4.97 -15.06
C VAL A 27 -5.14 -4.12 -13.98
N GLY A 28 -5.28 -4.65 -12.76
CA GLY A 28 -5.87 -3.94 -11.63
C GLY A 28 -5.00 -2.78 -11.18
N LEU A 29 -3.70 -3.02 -11.00
CA LEU A 29 -2.74 -1.98 -10.62
C LEU A 29 -2.68 -0.86 -11.68
N ARG A 30 -2.61 -1.21 -12.97
CA ARG A 30 -2.63 -0.22 -14.04
C ARG A 30 -3.92 0.60 -14.03
N SER A 31 -5.06 -0.04 -13.83
CA SER A 31 -6.35 0.66 -13.75
C SER A 31 -6.40 1.62 -12.56
N ALA A 32 -5.84 1.24 -11.41
CA ALA A 32 -5.73 2.14 -10.26
C ALA A 32 -4.83 3.34 -10.58
N LEU A 33 -3.67 3.10 -11.21
CA LEU A 33 -2.76 4.18 -11.63
C LEU A 33 -3.41 5.14 -12.63
N ASP A 34 -4.16 4.62 -13.61
CA ASP A 34 -4.86 5.42 -14.62
C ASP A 34 -5.98 6.29 -13.99
N VAL A 35 -6.64 5.79 -12.95
CA VAL A 35 -7.78 6.47 -12.30
C VAL A 35 -7.34 7.47 -11.24
N PHE A 36 -6.42 7.08 -10.35
CA PHE A 36 -6.05 7.87 -9.18
C PHE A 36 -4.78 8.71 -9.42
N GLY A 37 -3.95 8.32 -10.39
CA GLY A 37 -2.63 8.88 -10.60
C GLY A 37 -1.59 8.25 -9.69
N GLN A 38 -0.33 8.28 -10.13
CA GLN A 38 0.79 7.60 -9.47
C GLN A 38 1.04 8.07 -8.02
N SER A 39 0.77 9.33 -7.71
CA SER A 39 0.91 9.88 -6.34
C SER A 39 -0.18 9.42 -5.37
N ASN A 40 -1.29 8.89 -5.87
CA ASN A 40 -2.44 8.43 -5.08
C ASN A 40 -2.55 6.90 -5.07
N VAL A 41 -1.47 6.21 -5.43
CA VAL A 41 -1.36 4.74 -5.37
C VAL A 41 -0.09 4.39 -4.63
N ALA A 42 -0.22 3.66 -3.52
CA ALA A 42 0.92 3.31 -2.67
C ALA A 42 0.81 1.88 -2.14
N ILE A 43 1.94 1.36 -1.66
CA ILE A 43 2.05 0.05 -1.01
C ILE A 43 2.20 0.25 0.50
N LEU A 44 1.48 -0.55 1.28
CA LEU A 44 1.67 -0.70 2.72
C LEU A 44 1.97 -2.17 3.03
N SER A 45 3.20 -2.48 3.45
CA SER A 45 3.68 -3.86 3.64
C SER A 45 4.14 -4.12 5.07
N ASN A 46 3.83 -5.30 5.61
CA ASN A 46 4.31 -5.69 6.95
C ASN A 46 5.77 -6.21 6.95
N SER A 47 6.43 -6.26 5.80
CA SER A 47 7.84 -6.67 5.66
C SER A 47 8.73 -5.59 5.04
N ALA A 48 8.19 -4.69 4.22
CA ALA A 48 8.96 -3.60 3.59
C ALA A 48 8.46 -2.25 4.08
N GLY A 49 9.38 -1.31 4.31
CA GLY A 49 9.05 0.02 4.82
C GLY A 49 8.83 0.05 6.34
N THR A 50 9.13 -1.04 7.02
CA THR A 50 8.98 -1.19 8.49
C THR A 50 10.32 -1.18 9.20
N LYS A 51 10.32 -1.25 10.54
CA LYS A 51 11.55 -1.43 11.34
C LYS A 51 12.28 -2.75 11.07
N ASP A 52 11.59 -3.72 10.48
CA ASP A 52 12.18 -5.01 10.08
C ASP A 52 12.82 -4.95 8.68
N ASP A 53 12.77 -3.80 7.99
CA ASP A 53 13.42 -3.51 6.71
C ASP A 53 14.65 -2.60 6.97
N PRO A 54 15.84 -3.17 7.23
CA PRO A 54 17.00 -2.40 7.63
C PRO A 54 17.42 -1.43 6.53
N GLY A 55 17.47 -0.14 6.85
CA GLY A 55 17.80 0.89 5.88
C GLY A 55 16.73 1.10 4.79
N TYR A 56 15.56 0.46 4.90
CA TYR A 56 14.49 0.49 3.92
C TYR A 56 14.87 -0.03 2.52
N GLU A 57 15.86 -0.93 2.46
CA GLU A 57 16.39 -1.49 1.21
C GLU A 57 15.32 -2.25 0.41
N ASP A 58 14.45 -3.00 1.10
CA ASP A 58 13.39 -3.74 0.41
C ASP A 58 12.39 -2.78 -0.20
N ALA A 59 12.00 -1.75 0.54
CA ALA A 59 11.06 -0.76 0.08
C ALA A 59 11.60 0.05 -1.10
N GLU A 60 12.86 0.50 -1.08
CA GLU A 60 13.49 1.18 -2.22
C GLU A 60 13.56 0.29 -3.47
N ARG A 61 13.85 -1.00 -3.28
CA ARG A 61 13.86 -1.98 -4.37
C ARG A 61 12.47 -2.17 -4.97
N ILE A 62 11.43 -2.26 -4.15
CA ILE A 62 10.04 -2.39 -4.59
C ILE A 62 9.61 -1.14 -5.37
N GLU A 63 9.94 0.05 -4.85
CA GLU A 63 9.64 1.33 -5.51
C GLU A 63 10.28 1.41 -6.89
N LYS A 64 11.53 0.97 -7.02
CA LYS A 64 12.24 0.94 -8.30
C LYS A 64 11.61 -0.04 -9.31
N GLU A 65 11.17 -1.21 -8.86
CA GLU A 65 10.60 -2.25 -9.73
C GLU A 65 9.15 -1.96 -10.13
N MET A 66 8.35 -1.40 -9.22
CA MET A 66 6.90 -1.19 -9.44
C MET A 66 6.55 0.23 -9.83
N GLY A 67 7.44 1.19 -9.58
CA GLY A 67 7.20 2.61 -9.86
C GLY A 67 6.13 3.24 -8.95
N ILE A 68 5.78 2.63 -7.82
CA ILE A 68 4.83 3.18 -6.84
C ILE A 68 5.48 3.24 -5.47
N ALA A 69 5.08 4.22 -4.67
CA ALA A 69 5.68 4.45 -3.36
C ALA A 69 5.38 3.30 -2.39
N VAL A 70 6.35 2.96 -1.55
CA VAL A 70 6.13 2.11 -0.37
C VAL A 70 6.07 3.02 0.84
N ILE A 71 4.99 2.98 1.58
CA ILE A 71 4.83 3.82 2.77
C ILE A 71 5.83 3.33 3.82
N ARG A 72 6.56 4.26 4.44
CA ARG A 72 7.45 3.96 5.57
C ARG A 72 6.67 4.16 6.86
N HIS A 73 6.61 3.15 7.71
CA HIS A 73 5.76 3.15 8.89
C HIS A 73 6.36 2.33 10.04
N ASP A 74 6.12 2.78 11.26
CA ASP A 74 6.64 2.12 12.46
C ASP A 74 5.73 0.99 12.93
N GLU A 75 4.41 1.19 12.82
CA GLU A 75 3.40 0.20 13.20
C GLU A 75 2.97 -0.63 12.01
N LYS A 76 3.03 -1.96 12.16
CA LYS A 76 2.53 -2.88 11.13
C LYS A 76 1.01 -2.87 11.06
N LYS A 77 0.45 -3.13 9.87
CA LYS A 77 -0.97 -3.38 9.69
C LYS A 77 -1.43 -4.45 10.69
N PRO A 78 -2.56 -4.25 11.39
CA PRO A 78 -3.60 -3.25 11.11
C PRO A 78 -3.40 -1.83 11.69
N GLY A 79 -2.19 -1.47 12.15
CA GLY A 79 -1.82 -0.07 12.47
C GLY A 79 -1.19 0.68 11.29
N GLY A 80 -0.62 1.86 11.55
CA GLY A 80 0.11 2.66 10.55
C GLY A 80 -0.71 3.68 9.75
N LEU A 81 -1.92 4.03 10.21
CA LEU A 81 -2.77 5.01 9.52
C LEU A 81 -2.12 6.40 9.44
N GLU A 82 -1.41 6.82 10.49
CA GLU A 82 -0.81 8.16 10.54
C GLU A 82 0.18 8.38 9.39
N GLU A 83 1.05 7.40 9.14
CA GLU A 83 2.01 7.46 8.04
C GLU A 83 1.34 7.36 6.67
N VAL A 84 0.23 6.62 6.56
CA VAL A 84 -0.59 6.58 5.34
C VAL A 84 -1.21 7.94 5.06
N MET A 85 -1.85 8.56 6.04
CA MET A 85 -2.45 9.88 5.90
C MET A 85 -1.40 10.95 5.59
N LYS A 86 -0.23 10.87 6.24
CA LYS A 86 0.91 11.76 5.98
C LYS A 86 1.47 11.60 4.56
N HIS A 87 1.48 10.38 4.02
CA HIS A 87 1.96 10.12 2.66
C HIS A 87 1.12 10.86 1.62
N PHE A 88 -0.21 10.80 1.75
CA PHE A 88 -1.12 11.47 0.81
C PHE A 88 -1.35 12.96 1.14
N GLY A 89 -1.07 13.40 2.37
CA GLY A 89 -1.11 14.81 2.76
C GLY A 89 -2.47 15.45 2.48
N ASP A 90 -2.45 16.67 1.93
CA ASP A 90 -3.67 17.45 1.68
C ASP A 90 -4.60 16.83 0.62
N ASP A 91 -4.13 15.84 -0.14
CA ASP A 91 -4.98 15.10 -1.09
C ASP A 91 -5.98 14.19 -0.39
N ILE A 92 -5.74 13.81 0.87
CA ILE A 92 -6.63 12.94 1.65
C ILE A 92 -6.87 13.57 3.01
N SER A 93 -8.09 14.07 3.22
CA SER A 93 -8.50 14.72 4.46
C SER A 93 -9.18 13.76 5.43
N ASP A 94 -9.67 12.62 4.95
CA ASP A 94 -10.41 11.64 5.73
C ASP A 94 -10.07 10.21 5.29
N PRO A 95 -9.83 9.26 6.22
CA PRO A 95 -9.52 7.88 5.89
C PRO A 95 -10.56 7.16 5.01
N SER A 96 -11.84 7.55 5.05
CA SER A 96 -12.89 7.00 4.15
C SER A 96 -12.70 7.36 2.67
N GLN A 97 -11.74 8.23 2.36
CA GLN A 97 -11.31 8.51 0.98
C GLN A 97 -10.22 7.54 0.50
N LEU A 98 -9.71 6.66 1.37
CA LEU A 98 -8.76 5.63 1.03
C LEU A 98 -9.48 4.31 0.74
N CYS A 99 -8.86 3.45 -0.07
CA CYS A 99 -9.27 2.06 -0.23
C CYS A 99 -8.07 1.16 0.06
N MET A 100 -8.23 0.21 0.98
CA MET A 100 -7.23 -0.82 1.25
C MET A 100 -7.53 -2.09 0.44
N VAL A 101 -6.54 -2.59 -0.29
CA VAL A 101 -6.63 -3.86 -1.03
C VAL A 101 -5.55 -4.81 -0.50
N GLY A 102 -5.95 -5.97 0.02
CA GLY A 102 -5.01 -6.98 0.52
C GLY A 102 -5.64 -8.35 0.75
N ASP A 103 -4.80 -9.37 0.98
CA ASP A 103 -5.20 -10.78 1.09
C ASP A 103 -5.52 -11.21 2.54
N ARG A 104 -4.97 -10.52 3.54
CA ARG A 104 -5.04 -10.97 4.94
C ARG A 104 -6.18 -10.32 5.69
N LEU A 105 -7.07 -11.18 6.20
CA LEU A 105 -8.22 -10.77 7.02
C LEU A 105 -7.81 -9.93 8.23
N LEU A 106 -6.81 -10.37 8.99
CA LEU A 106 -6.46 -9.77 10.30
C LEU A 106 -5.56 -8.53 10.20
N THR A 107 -5.06 -8.21 9.00
CA THR A 107 -4.23 -7.03 8.78
C THR A 107 -4.92 -6.08 7.81
N ASP A 108 -5.18 -6.49 6.57
CA ASP A 108 -5.64 -5.58 5.52
C ASP A 108 -7.12 -5.26 5.66
N VAL A 109 -7.96 -6.28 5.83
CA VAL A 109 -9.41 -6.10 6.00
C VAL A 109 -9.72 -5.44 7.35
N VAL A 110 -9.01 -5.81 8.41
CA VAL A 110 -9.14 -5.13 9.71
C VAL A 110 -8.65 -3.67 9.61
N PHE A 111 -7.53 -3.39 8.93
CA PHE A 111 -7.08 -2.00 8.69
C PHE A 111 -8.17 -1.19 7.98
N GLY A 112 -8.76 -1.74 6.92
CA GLY A 112 -9.90 -1.12 6.23
C GLY A 112 -11.06 -0.80 7.18
N ASN A 113 -11.54 -1.80 7.90
CA ASN A 113 -12.68 -1.68 8.82
C ASN A 113 -12.43 -0.71 9.98
N LEU A 114 -11.22 -0.67 10.54
CA LEU A 114 -10.89 0.21 11.66
C LEU A 114 -10.96 1.69 11.29
N TYR A 115 -10.67 2.01 10.03
CA TYR A 115 -10.57 3.39 9.56
C TYR A 115 -11.63 3.77 8.53
N GLY A 116 -12.65 2.93 8.31
CA GLY A 116 -13.83 3.26 7.51
C GLY A 116 -13.60 3.25 6.00
N MET A 117 -12.72 2.36 5.52
CA MET A 117 -12.47 2.08 4.10
C MET A 117 -13.30 0.92 3.57
#